data_AF-A0A514C390-F1
#
_entry.id   AF-A0A514C390-F1
#
_cell.length_a   1.000
_cell.length_b   1.000
_cell.length_c   1.000
_cell.angle_alpha   90.00
_cell.angle_beta   90.00
_cell.angle_gamma   90.00
#
_symmetry.space_group_name_H-M   'P 1'
#
loop_
_entity.id
_entity.type
_entity.pdbx_description
1 polymer ?
#
loop_
_entity_poly.entity_id
_entity_poly.type
_entity_poly.pdbx_seq_one_letter_code
_entity_poly.pdbx_strand_id
1 'polypeptide(L)'
;MSHSQTYNEVFERLVTDTDDIEGFIAYGLYKQAKREWLIAFHSENQRSPSLKELNAYNKTWTDTSLQALRENAESALSAYADTIIDVATPEIEAEALKVGRPIWKDLLIGASSALTYSLLLIVASYLIQVFGNDIADAYRSLSPGA
;
A
#
# COMPACT_ATOMS: atom_id res chain seq x y z
N MET A 1 -41.82 -9.17 32.10
CA MET A 1 -40.82 -10.27 32.17
C MET A 1 -39.47 -9.69 31.78
N SER A 2 -38.62 -9.38 32.75
CA SER A 2 -37.33 -8.72 32.52
C SER A 2 -36.23 -9.75 32.29
N HIS A 3 -35.84 -9.97 31.02
CA HIS A 3 -34.53 -10.52 30.71
C HIS A 3 -33.55 -9.35 30.64
N SER A 4 -33.03 -8.92 31.80
CA SER A 4 -31.84 -8.06 31.83
C SER A 4 -30.65 -8.91 31.39
N GLN A 5 -30.52 -9.10 30.08
CA GLN A 5 -29.30 -9.56 29.44
C GLN A 5 -28.20 -8.63 29.94
N THR A 6 -27.27 -9.15 30.75
CA THR A 6 -26.12 -8.40 31.23
C THR A 6 -25.19 -8.18 30.03
N TYR A 7 -25.53 -7.21 29.19
CA TYR A 7 -24.68 -6.77 28.08
C TYR A 7 -23.35 -6.30 28.68
N ASN A 8 -22.26 -6.69 28.03
CA ASN A 8 -20.92 -6.36 28.52
C ASN A 8 -20.65 -4.87 28.25
N GLU A 9 -20.73 -4.03 29.28
CA GLU A 9 -20.53 -2.57 29.18
C GLU A 9 -19.23 -2.18 28.47
N VAL A 10 -18.17 -2.98 28.60
CA VAL A 10 -16.88 -2.69 27.94
C VAL A 10 -16.95 -2.97 26.43
N PHE A 11 -17.77 -3.92 26.00
CA PHE A 11 -17.97 -4.20 24.58
C PHE A 11 -18.63 -3.01 23.89
N GLU A 12 -19.74 -2.51 24.44
CA GLU A 12 -20.49 -1.37 23.89
C GLU A 12 -19.66 -0.07 23.86
N ARG A 13 -18.65 0.03 24.72
CA ARG A 13 -17.71 1.17 24.74
C ARG A 13 -16.55 1.03 23.76
N LEU A 14 -16.23 -0.19 23.33
CA LEU A 14 -15.11 -0.47 22.43
C LEU A 14 -15.55 -0.71 20.98
N VAL A 15 -16.72 -1.31 20.75
CA VAL A 15 -17.23 -1.65 19.42
C VAL A 15 -18.40 -0.72 19.11
N THR A 16 -18.21 0.13 18.11
CA THR A 16 -19.17 1.19 17.76
C THR A 16 -20.12 0.80 16.62
N ASP A 17 -19.69 -0.13 15.76
CA ASP A 17 -20.46 -0.63 14.62
C ASP A 17 -20.14 -2.11 14.35
N THR A 18 -20.95 -2.74 13.49
CA THR A 18 -20.85 -4.13 13.06
C THR A 18 -19.62 -4.42 12.19
N ASP A 19 -19.03 -3.40 11.57
CA ASP A 19 -17.81 -3.46 10.76
C ASP A 19 -16.58 -2.82 11.44
N ASP A 20 -16.68 -2.50 12.74
CA ASP A 20 -15.62 -1.91 13.56
C ASP A 20 -14.54 -2.95 13.93
N ILE A 21 -13.74 -3.35 12.94
CA ILE A 21 -12.63 -4.32 13.10
C ILE A 21 -11.66 -3.89 14.19
N GLU A 22 -11.32 -2.60 14.24
CA GLU A 22 -10.46 -2.03 15.27
C GLU A 22 -11.06 -2.23 16.67
N GLY A 23 -12.35 -1.92 16.84
CA GLY A 23 -13.09 -2.16 18.08
C GLY A 23 -13.12 -3.63 18.49
N PHE A 24 -13.29 -4.55 17.53
CA PHE A 24 -13.25 -6.00 17.81
C PHE A 24 -11.88 -6.46 18.29
N ILE A 25 -10.81 -5.97 17.67
CA ILE A 25 -9.43 -6.28 18.08
C ILE A 25 -9.18 -5.68 19.48
N ALA A 26 -9.56 -4.43 19.71
CA ALA A 26 -9.44 -3.77 21.01
C ALA A 26 -10.19 -4.53 22.12
N TYR A 27 -11.38 -5.05 21.81
CA TYR A 27 -12.13 -5.91 22.72
C TYR A 27 -11.44 -7.25 22.99
N GLY A 28 -10.80 -7.84 21.98
CA GLY A 28 -9.93 -9.01 22.12
C GLY A 28 -8.78 -8.75 23.10
N LEU A 29 -8.10 -7.61 22.96
CA LEU A 29 -7.03 -7.18 23.87
C LEU A 29 -7.55 -6.99 25.30
N TYR A 30 -8.72 -6.37 25.48
CA TYR A 30 -9.39 -6.29 26.80
C TYR A 30 -9.64 -7.68 27.41
N LYS A 31 -10.17 -8.63 26.62
CA LYS A 31 -10.45 -9.99 27.10
C LYS A 31 -9.18 -10.74 27.50
N GLN A 32 -8.08 -10.51 26.78
CA GLN A 32 -6.78 -11.04 27.16
C GLN A 32 -6.33 -10.47 28.51
N ALA A 33 -6.36 -9.15 28.68
CA ALA A 33 -6.00 -8.51 29.96
C ALA A 33 -6.88 -8.99 31.12
N LYS A 34 -8.18 -9.20 30.87
CA LYS A 34 -9.11 -9.76 31.86
C LYS A 34 -8.74 -11.19 32.25
N ARG A 35 -8.34 -12.02 31.28
CA ARG A 35 -7.88 -13.39 31.54
C ARG A 35 -6.61 -13.40 32.38
N GLU A 36 -5.64 -12.55 32.06
CA GLU A 36 -4.40 -12.42 32.83
C GLU A 36 -4.69 -12.00 34.28
N TRP A 37 -5.57 -11.01 34.47
CA TRP A 37 -6.02 -10.62 35.81
C TRP A 37 -6.73 -11.75 36.55
N LEU A 38 -7.60 -12.52 35.89
CA LEU A 38 -8.28 -13.68 36.51
C LEU A 38 -7.28 -14.75 36.97
N ILE A 39 -6.26 -15.03 36.17
CA ILE A 39 -5.20 -15.99 36.51
C ILE A 39 -4.40 -15.50 37.71
N ALA A 40 -3.98 -14.23 37.71
CA ALA A 40 -3.25 -13.62 38.82
C ALA A 40 -4.10 -13.65 40.11
N PHE A 41 -5.36 -13.24 40.03
CA PHE A 41 -6.29 -13.23 41.15
C PHE A 41 -6.44 -14.64 41.76
N HIS A 42 -6.63 -15.65 40.91
CA HIS A 42 -6.77 -17.03 41.36
C HIS A 42 -5.49 -17.54 42.04
N SER A 43 -4.31 -17.22 41.47
CA SER A 43 -3.02 -17.60 42.06
C SER A 43 -2.82 -17.00 43.45
N GLU A 44 -3.24 -15.76 43.66
CA GLU A 44 -3.06 -15.05 44.93
C GLU A 44 -4.10 -15.45 45.99
N ASN A 45 -5.35 -15.66 45.58
CA ASN A 45 -6.47 -15.84 46.50
C ASN A 45 -6.93 -17.30 46.63
N GLN A 46 -6.40 -18.21 45.80
CA GLN A 46 -6.80 -19.62 45.71
C GLN A 46 -8.32 -19.82 45.51
N ARG A 47 -8.96 -18.85 44.85
CA ARG A 47 -10.39 -18.85 44.53
C ARG A 47 -10.68 -17.99 43.30
N SER A 48 -11.87 -18.19 42.73
CA SER A 48 -12.39 -17.26 41.72
C SER A 48 -12.81 -15.92 42.35
N PRO A 49 -12.73 -14.80 41.61
CA PRO A 49 -13.24 -13.53 42.08
C PRO A 49 -14.77 -13.55 42.20
N SER A 50 -15.26 -12.87 43.22
CA SER A 50 -16.69 -12.61 43.43
C SER A 50 -17.22 -11.59 42.43
N LEU A 51 -18.54 -11.49 42.29
CA LEU A 51 -19.18 -10.47 41.44
C LEU A 51 -18.78 -9.04 41.82
N LYS A 52 -18.57 -8.77 43.11
CA LYS A 52 -18.14 -7.45 43.58
C LYS A 52 -16.72 -7.11 43.10
N GLU A 53 -15.82 -8.08 43.11
CA GLU A 53 -14.44 -7.92 42.64
C GLU A 53 -14.38 -7.81 41.11
N LEU A 54 -15.20 -8.58 40.39
CA LEU A 54 -15.37 -8.44 38.94
C LEU A 54 -15.88 -7.06 38.54
N ASN A 55 -16.85 -6.53 39.28
CA ASN A 55 -17.37 -5.18 39.05
C ASN A 55 -16.32 -4.12 39.39
N ALA A 56 -15.52 -4.31 40.44
CA ALA A 56 -14.42 -3.42 40.77
C ALA A 56 -13.37 -3.40 39.64
N TYR A 57 -13.01 -4.57 39.09
CA TYR A 57 -12.13 -4.67 37.93
C TYR A 57 -12.71 -3.98 36.70
N ASN A 58 -13.99 -4.20 36.37
CA ASN A 58 -14.60 -3.52 35.22
C ASN A 58 -14.55 -1.99 35.37
N LYS A 59 -14.66 -1.46 36.60
CA LYS A 59 -14.55 -0.01 36.87
C LYS A 59 -13.14 0.55 36.74
N THR A 60 -12.08 -0.27 36.72
CA THR A 60 -10.71 0.24 36.48
C THR A 60 -10.49 0.64 35.02
N TRP A 61 -11.36 0.20 34.11
CA TRP A 61 -11.31 0.53 32.69
C TRP A 61 -11.96 1.89 32.40
N THR A 62 -11.15 2.93 32.58
CA THR A 62 -11.50 4.31 32.23
C THR A 62 -11.54 4.50 30.71
N ASP A 63 -12.14 5.59 30.25
CA ASP A 63 -12.17 5.92 28.81
C ASP A 63 -10.74 6.02 28.24
N THR A 64 -9.79 6.56 29.00
CA THR A 64 -8.37 6.62 28.59
C THR A 64 -7.77 5.22 28.38
N SER A 65 -8.05 4.26 29.27
CA SER A 65 -7.55 2.90 29.11
C SER A 65 -8.20 2.17 27.93
N LEU A 66 -9.48 2.45 27.67
CA LEU A 66 -10.18 1.90 26.49
C LEU A 66 -9.66 2.52 25.19
N GLN A 67 -9.39 3.82 25.18
CA GLN A 67 -8.76 4.50 24.04
C GLN A 67 -7.39 3.92 23.73
N ALA A 68 -6.57 3.66 24.75
CA ALA A 68 -5.27 3.03 24.57
C ALA A 68 -5.38 1.61 23.95
N LEU A 69 -6.44 0.85 24.28
CA LEU A 69 -6.69 -0.44 23.63
C LEU A 69 -7.05 -0.29 22.15
N ARG A 70 -7.80 0.76 21.80
CA ARG A 70 -8.12 1.11 20.42
C ARG A 70 -6.87 1.50 19.62
N GLU A 71 -6.04 2.38 20.17
CA GLU A 71 -4.76 2.78 19.56
C GLU A 71 -3.81 1.58 19.34
N ASN A 72 -3.76 0.65 20.31
CA ASN A 72 -2.99 -0.59 20.16
C ASN A 72 -3.56 -1.50 19.05
N ALA A 73 -4.88 -1.58 18.94
CA ALA A 73 -5.55 -2.35 17.89
C ALA A 73 -5.29 -1.75 16.50
N GLU A 74 -5.39 -0.43 16.36
CA GLU A 74 -5.07 0.32 15.15
C GLU A 74 -3.61 0.07 14.73
N SER A 75 -2.68 0.17 15.69
CA SER A 75 -1.25 -0.07 15.44
C SER A 75 -1.00 -1.50 14.97
N ALA A 76 -1.62 -2.50 15.59
CA ALA A 76 -1.48 -3.90 15.21
C ALA A 76 -2.07 -4.18 13.81
N LEU A 77 -3.24 -3.60 13.50
CA LEU A 77 -3.88 -3.73 12.20
C LEU A 77 -3.04 -3.07 11.10
N SER A 78 -2.49 -1.89 11.36
CA SER A 78 -1.62 -1.16 10.43
C SER A 78 -0.35 -1.94 10.12
N ALA A 79 0.33 -2.46 11.15
CA ALA A 79 1.52 -3.30 10.98
C ALA A 79 1.22 -4.58 10.16
N TYR A 80 0.04 -5.17 10.37
CA TYR A 80 -0.40 -6.30 9.56
C TYR A 80 -0.65 -5.90 8.09
N ALA A 81 -1.35 -4.78 7.86
CA ALA A 81 -1.63 -4.28 6.53
C ALA A 81 -0.33 -3.98 5.74
N ASP A 82 0.63 -3.32 6.37
CA ASP A 82 1.95 -3.05 5.79
C ASP A 82 2.66 -4.35 5.39
N THR A 83 2.64 -5.36 6.28
CA THR A 83 3.21 -6.68 5.98
C THR A 83 2.56 -7.34 4.77
N ILE A 84 1.23 -7.27 4.65
CA ILE A 84 0.51 -7.84 3.52
C ILE A 84 0.80 -7.09 2.22
N ILE A 85 0.92 -5.76 2.26
CA ILE A 85 1.30 -4.94 1.12
C ILE A 85 2.72 -5.31 0.65
N ASP A 86 3.68 -5.43 1.56
CA ASP A 86 5.05 -5.80 1.23
C ASP A 86 5.14 -7.18 0.57
N VAL A 87 4.31 -8.13 1.03
CA VAL A 87 4.23 -9.48 0.44
C VAL A 87 3.56 -9.46 -0.94
N ALA A 88 2.53 -8.64 -1.14
CA ALA A 88 1.76 -8.61 -2.39
C ALA A 88 2.44 -7.76 -3.50
N THR A 89 3.19 -6.72 -3.13
CA THR A 89 3.86 -5.79 -4.06
C THR A 89 4.66 -6.48 -5.17
N PRO A 90 5.56 -7.45 -4.92
CA PRO A 90 6.35 -8.07 -5.99
C PRO A 90 5.50 -8.85 -7.00
N GLU A 91 4.38 -9.45 -6.57
CA GLU A 91 3.48 -10.16 -7.47
C GLU A 91 2.71 -9.16 -8.36
N ILE A 92 2.22 -8.07 -7.77
CA ILE A 92 1.54 -6.99 -8.50
C ILE A 92 2.46 -6.37 -9.55
N GLU A 93 3.73 -6.11 -9.20
CA GLU A 93 4.73 -5.60 -10.15
C GLU A 93 5.01 -6.60 -11.29
N ALA A 94 5.16 -7.89 -10.97
CA ALA A 94 5.37 -8.92 -11.96
C ALA A 94 4.19 -9.09 -12.92
N GLU A 95 2.96 -8.95 -12.44
CA GLU A 95 1.75 -8.96 -13.28
C GLU A 95 1.68 -7.71 -14.17
N ALA A 96 1.95 -6.52 -13.62
CA ALA A 96 1.97 -5.27 -14.37
C ALA A 96 2.97 -5.33 -15.55
N LEU A 97 4.15 -5.91 -15.34
CA LEU A 97 5.15 -6.08 -16.41
C LEU A 97 4.73 -7.09 -17.49
N LYS A 98 3.91 -8.11 -17.16
CA LYS A 98 3.39 -9.08 -18.13
C LYS A 98 2.26 -8.51 -18.99
N VAL A 99 1.45 -7.62 -18.43
CA VAL A 99 0.33 -6.96 -19.14
C VAL A 99 0.82 -5.81 -20.02
N GLY A 100 1.98 -5.20 -19.70
CA GLY A 100 2.62 -4.17 -20.51
C GLY A 100 2.97 -4.62 -21.94
N ARG A 101 3.02 -3.67 -22.88
CA ARG A 101 3.46 -3.93 -24.27
C ARG A 101 4.86 -4.58 -24.22
N PRO A 102 5.11 -5.69 -24.95
CA PRO A 102 6.40 -6.37 -24.87
C PRO A 102 7.52 -5.45 -25.35
N ILE A 103 8.56 -5.31 -24.52
CA ILE A 103 9.71 -4.41 -24.71
C ILE A 103 10.33 -4.54 -26.10
N TRP A 104 10.34 -5.75 -26.67
CA TRP A 104 10.83 -6.01 -28.03
C TRP A 104 10.11 -5.21 -29.12
N LYS A 105 8.81 -4.91 -28.97
CA LYS A 105 8.08 -4.07 -29.93
C LYS A 105 8.59 -2.63 -29.92
N ASP A 106 8.87 -2.08 -28.75
CA ASP A 106 9.37 -0.71 -28.63
C ASP A 106 10.84 -0.63 -29.10
N LEU A 107 11.63 -1.68 -28.86
CA LEU A 107 12.99 -1.80 -29.38
C LEU A 107 13.03 -1.88 -30.92
N LEU A 108 12.09 -2.61 -31.53
CA LEU A 108 11.95 -2.69 -32.99
C LEU A 108 11.52 -1.35 -33.62
N ILE A 109 10.64 -0.59 -32.96
CA ILE A 109 10.25 0.75 -33.42
C ILE A 109 11.44 1.71 -33.38
N GLY A 110 12.23 1.68 -32.30
CA GLY A 110 13.46 2.48 -32.20
C GLY A 110 14.48 2.10 -33.28
N ALA A 111 14.73 0.80 -33.46
CA ALA A 111 15.68 0.31 -34.46
C ALA A 111 15.27 0.66 -35.90
N SER A 112 13.99 0.49 -36.25
CA SER A 112 13.48 0.86 -37.58
C SER A 112 13.56 2.37 -37.83
N SER A 113 13.31 3.19 -36.83
CA SER A 113 13.46 4.65 -36.92
C SER A 113 14.92 5.05 -37.17
N ALA A 114 15.86 4.45 -36.44
CA ALA A 114 17.29 4.71 -36.61
C ALA A 114 17.81 4.27 -37.99
N LEU A 115 17.38 3.09 -38.46
CA LEU A 115 17.69 2.61 -39.81
C LEU A 115 17.13 3.53 -40.89
N THR A 116 15.89 3.98 -40.73
CA THR A 116 15.23 4.90 -41.68
C THR A 116 15.98 6.22 -41.75
N TYR A 117 16.34 6.81 -40.60
CA TYR A 117 17.12 8.05 -40.55
C TYR A 117 18.49 7.88 -41.23
N SER A 118 19.17 6.76 -40.96
CA SER A 118 20.48 6.47 -41.56
C SER A 118 20.38 6.33 -43.08
N LEU A 119 19.34 5.68 -43.58
CA LEU A 119 19.09 5.49 -45.00
C LEU A 119 18.78 6.82 -45.70
N LEU A 120 17.98 7.69 -45.06
CA LEU A 120 17.71 9.04 -45.54
C LEU A 120 18.98 9.88 -45.65
N LEU A 121 19.87 9.82 -44.64
CA LEU A 121 21.14 10.53 -44.67
C LEU A 121 22.06 10.02 -45.79
N ILE A 122 22.10 8.71 -46.03
CA ILE A 122 22.88 8.13 -47.13
C ILE A 122 22.37 8.64 -48.49
N VAL A 123 21.04 8.62 -48.69
CA VAL A 123 20.42 9.12 -49.93
C VAL A 123 20.67 10.61 -50.10
N ALA A 124 20.49 11.42 -49.06
CA ALA A 124 20.78 12.85 -49.10
C ALA A 124 22.26 13.12 -49.43
N SER A 125 23.18 12.38 -48.78
CA SER A 125 24.61 12.47 -49.06
C SER A 125 24.94 12.10 -50.51
N TYR A 126 24.29 11.08 -51.07
CA TYR A 126 24.49 10.68 -52.47
C TYR A 126 23.95 11.74 -53.45
N LEU A 127 22.76 12.29 -53.19
CA LEU A 127 22.18 13.36 -54.01
C LEU A 127 23.07 14.61 -53.99
N ILE A 128 23.65 14.97 -52.84
CA ILE A 128 24.63 16.06 -52.74
C ILE A 128 25.89 15.74 -53.55
N GLN A 129 26.38 14.50 -53.57
CA GLN A 129 27.55 14.17 -54.39
C GLN A 129 27.27 14.24 -55.90
N VAL A 130 26.09 13.80 -56.34
CA VAL A 130 25.72 13.77 -57.76
C VAL A 130 25.34 15.16 -58.27
N PHE A 131 24.50 15.89 -57.54
CA PHE A 131 23.94 17.17 -57.98
C PHE A 131 24.59 18.38 -57.31
N GLY A 132 25.46 18.18 -56.31
CA GLY A 132 26.08 19.27 -55.57
C GLY A 132 27.03 20.10 -56.43
N ASN A 133 27.64 19.52 -57.47
CA ASN A 133 28.46 20.31 -58.40
C ASN A 133 27.58 21.29 -59.20
N ASP A 134 26.43 20.85 -59.71
CA ASP A 134 25.51 21.71 -60.45
C ASP A 134 24.88 22.81 -59.58
N ILE A 135 24.56 22.50 -58.32
CA ILE A 135 24.02 23.49 -57.36
C ILE A 135 25.10 24.50 -56.93
N ALA A 136 26.33 24.03 -56.67
CA ALA A 136 27.45 24.90 -56.34
C ALA A 136 27.83 25.81 -57.52
N ASP A 137 27.79 25.28 -58.75
CA ASP A 137 28.07 26.04 -59.96
C ASP A 137 26.94 27.04 -60.27
N ALA A 138 25.68 26.66 -60.08
CA ALA A 138 24.54 27.58 -60.17
C ALA A 138 24.62 28.72 -59.13
N TYR A 139 25.01 28.42 -57.88
CA TYR A 139 25.21 29.44 -56.85
C TYR A 139 26.37 30.39 -57.19
N ARG A 140 27.51 29.86 -57.66
CA ARG A 140 28.64 30.67 -58.14
C ARG A 140 28.27 31.56 -59.33
N SER A 141 27.41 31.07 -60.23
CA SER A 141 26.93 31.85 -61.38
C SER A 141 25.98 33.00 -60.97
N LEU A 142 25.29 32.86 -59.85
CA LEU A 142 24.38 33.86 -59.28
C LEU A 142 25.07 34.82 -58.30
N SER A 143 26.27 34.50 -57.80
CA SER A 143 27.12 35.41 -57.01
C SER A 143 28.40 35.82 -57.77
N PRO A 144 28.31 36.64 -58.83
CA PRO A 144 29.50 37.14 -59.50
C PRO A 144 30.11 38.27 -58.66
N GLY A 145 31.14 37.93 -57.87
CA GLY A 145 32.00 38.91 -57.21
C GLY A 145 32.13 38.74 -55.70
N ALA A 146 33.13 37.96 -55.29
CA ALA A 146 34.04 38.25 -54.18
C ALA A 146 35.45 37.83 -54.61
#